data_AF-A0A365XWE1-F1
#
_entry.id   AF-A0A365XWE1-F1
#
_cell.length_a   1.000
_cell.length_b   1.000
_cell.length_c   1.000
_cell.angle_alpha   90.00
_cell.angle_beta   90.00
_cell.angle_gamma   90.00
#
_symmetry.space_group_name_H-M   'P 1'
#
loop_
_entity.id
_entity.type
_entity.pdbx_description
1 polymer ?
#
loop_
_entity_poly.entity_id
_entity_poly.type
_entity_poly.pdbx_seq_one_letter_code
_entity_poly.pdbx_strand_id
1 'polypeptide(L)'
;MKRILLIACCIYFAATGLKAQTLKYLAEYDKGYRGGFITGQVSREDALEFAVLGDFGRGGEYFQKDVANTLSEAVTGINAAFIISTGDNIYPDGVASVHDPLWNLSFENVFFQYPLHRAWYAVLGNHDYHGNAQAQIDYSKVSQRWHMPSRYYAFKRKISGNAEALFVFLDTNPLDPEAYRSAYGKELLAQDSAAQKRWLEQTLSDTSSNIRWKIVVAHHPCYTAGNRALNTPYIRYSLEPVLEKYKVDLYISGHEHHLQYYHPAGKHTHHFISGAGSEANENLKPRGNYDFFEPIQGFMTFSILPENVQVQAIDRRGVVLKTILVKK
;
A
#
# COMPACT_ATOMS: atom_id res chain seq x y z
N MET A 1 -30.31 -10.91 -48.07
CA MET A 1 -29.10 -10.79 -47.23
C MET A 1 -29.19 -9.52 -46.41
N LYS A 2 -29.40 -9.64 -45.09
CA LYS A 2 -29.57 -8.52 -44.16
C LYS A 2 -28.19 -7.91 -43.85
N ARG A 3 -28.02 -6.60 -44.07
CA ARG A 3 -26.85 -5.84 -43.60
C ARG A 3 -27.07 -5.48 -42.14
N ILE A 4 -26.23 -6.01 -41.25
CA ILE A 4 -26.19 -5.63 -39.83
C ILE A 4 -25.27 -4.42 -39.74
N LEU A 5 -25.84 -3.28 -39.34
CA LEU A 5 -25.14 -2.04 -39.04
C LEU A 5 -24.57 -2.17 -37.62
N LEU A 6 -23.25 -2.33 -37.47
CA LEU A 6 -22.61 -2.19 -36.15
C LEU A 6 -22.54 -0.70 -35.82
N ILE A 7 -23.35 -0.27 -34.86
CA ILE A 7 -23.25 1.05 -34.24
C ILE A 7 -22.13 0.94 -33.20
N ALA A 8 -20.96 1.49 -33.51
CA ALA A 8 -19.90 1.69 -32.53
C ALA A 8 -20.36 2.80 -31.56
N CYS A 9 -20.70 2.40 -30.33
CA CYS A 9 -21.06 3.33 -29.28
C CYS A 9 -19.77 3.98 -28.73
N CYS A 10 -19.39 5.12 -29.28
CA CYS A 10 -18.32 5.95 -28.71
C CYS A 10 -18.81 6.53 -27.37
N ILE A 11 -18.38 5.93 -26.26
CA ILE A 11 -18.54 6.51 -24.93
C ILE A 11 -17.56 7.68 -24.82
N TYR A 12 -18.09 8.90 -24.97
CA TYR A 12 -17.36 10.14 -24.66
C TYR A 12 -17.25 10.25 -23.14
N PHE A 13 -16.15 9.77 -22.57
CA PHE A 13 -15.72 10.21 -21.24
C PHE A 13 -15.22 11.65 -21.37
N ALA A 14 -15.75 12.56 -20.55
CA ALA A 14 -15.27 13.93 -20.44
C ALA A 14 -13.81 13.92 -19.94
N ALA A 15 -12.88 13.97 -20.90
CA ALA A 15 -11.45 13.93 -20.70
C ALA A 15 -10.94 15.32 -20.30
N THR A 16 -11.19 15.72 -19.06
CA THR A 16 -10.47 16.85 -18.43
C THR A 16 -9.67 16.29 -17.27
N GLY A 17 -8.50 15.72 -17.56
CA GLY A 17 -7.58 15.19 -16.54
C GLY A 17 -6.52 14.17 -17.02
N LEU A 18 -6.53 13.77 -18.28
CA LEU A 18 -5.59 12.79 -18.83
C LEU A 18 -4.44 13.51 -19.52
N LYS A 19 -3.25 13.62 -18.90
CA LYS A 19 -2.02 14.08 -19.59
C LYS A 19 -0.67 13.48 -19.15
N ALA A 20 -0.55 12.70 -18.08
CA ALA A 20 0.79 12.48 -17.49
C ALA A 20 1.68 11.43 -18.20
N GLN A 21 1.35 10.13 -18.12
CA GLN A 21 2.20 9.06 -18.68
C GLN A 21 1.38 7.94 -19.34
N THR A 22 0.21 7.60 -18.80
CA THR A 22 -0.67 6.58 -19.38
C THR A 22 -1.07 6.91 -20.82
N LEU A 23 -1.31 8.19 -21.14
CA LEU A 23 -1.65 8.60 -22.52
C LEU A 23 -0.54 8.33 -23.54
N LYS A 24 0.72 8.46 -23.14
CA LYS A 24 1.84 8.17 -24.05
C LYS A 24 1.86 6.69 -24.39
N TYR A 25 1.67 5.83 -23.38
CA TYR A 25 1.59 4.39 -23.58
C TYR A 25 0.35 3.94 -24.34
N LEU A 26 -0.81 4.58 -24.13
CA LEU A 26 -2.00 4.36 -24.95
C LEU A 26 -1.71 4.67 -26.43
N ALA A 27 -1.04 5.78 -26.71
CA ALA A 27 -0.66 6.14 -28.09
C ALA A 27 0.36 5.18 -28.71
N GLU A 28 1.24 4.55 -27.92
CA GLU A 28 2.13 3.48 -28.38
C GLU A 28 1.37 2.16 -28.61
N TYR A 29 0.43 1.84 -27.72
CA TYR A 29 -0.42 0.65 -27.84
C TYR A 29 -1.26 0.68 -29.11
N ASP A 30 -1.85 1.84 -29.44
CA ASP A 30 -2.61 2.08 -30.67
C ASP A 30 -1.75 1.91 -31.93
N LYS A 31 -0.43 2.11 -31.83
CA LYS A 31 0.54 1.85 -32.91
C LYS A 31 0.95 0.39 -33.03
N GLY A 32 0.42 -0.50 -32.18
CA GLY A 32 0.71 -1.93 -32.21
C GLY A 32 1.82 -2.37 -31.26
N TYR A 33 2.43 -1.46 -30.49
CA TYR A 33 3.36 -1.83 -29.42
C TYR A 33 2.60 -2.56 -28.31
N ARG A 34 3.28 -3.50 -27.65
CA ARG A 34 2.73 -4.31 -26.56
C ARG A 34 3.66 -4.26 -25.36
N GLY A 35 3.07 -4.36 -24.17
CA GLY A 35 3.74 -4.22 -22.88
C GLY A 35 3.53 -2.84 -22.23
N GLY A 36 3.83 -2.76 -20.94
CA GLY A 36 4.23 -1.51 -20.28
C GLY A 36 3.16 -0.68 -19.58
N PHE A 37 1.89 -1.08 -19.50
CA PHE A 37 0.90 -0.37 -18.68
C PHE A 37 -0.42 -1.16 -18.55
N ILE A 38 -1.21 -0.76 -17.56
CA ILE A 38 -2.58 -1.26 -17.37
C ILE A 38 -3.56 -0.33 -18.08
N THR A 39 -4.32 -0.84 -19.04
CA THR A 39 -5.21 -0.03 -19.90
C THR A 39 -6.24 0.79 -19.12
N GLY A 40 -6.79 0.25 -18.03
CA GLY A 40 -7.78 0.96 -17.19
C GLY A 40 -7.17 1.90 -16.15
N GLN A 41 -5.85 1.87 -15.95
CA GLN A 41 -5.17 2.68 -14.96
C GLN A 41 -5.02 4.11 -15.48
N VAL A 42 -5.15 5.10 -14.59
CA VAL A 42 -5.12 6.51 -14.94
C VAL A 42 -4.09 7.23 -14.08
N SER A 43 -3.04 7.77 -14.69
CA SER A 43 -2.10 8.70 -14.02
C SER A 43 -2.67 10.12 -13.96
N ARG A 44 -2.28 10.92 -12.97
CA ARG A 44 -2.66 12.34 -12.87
C ARG A 44 -1.46 13.25 -13.12
N GLU A 45 -1.64 14.27 -13.95
CA GLU A 45 -0.57 15.23 -14.28
C GLU A 45 -0.09 15.94 -13.01
N ASP A 46 1.22 16.08 -12.86
CA ASP A 46 1.91 16.66 -11.70
C ASP A 46 1.65 15.97 -10.34
N ALA A 47 1.04 14.78 -10.34
CA ALA A 47 0.83 14.04 -9.11
C ALA A 47 2.13 13.40 -8.60
N LEU A 48 2.25 13.29 -7.28
CA LEU A 48 3.17 12.33 -6.69
C LEU A 48 2.54 10.94 -6.78
N GLU A 49 3.15 10.08 -7.60
CA GLU A 49 2.65 8.75 -7.95
C GLU A 49 3.40 7.68 -7.14
N PHE A 50 2.71 6.72 -6.53
CA PHE A 50 3.32 5.56 -5.87
C PHE A 50 2.39 4.34 -5.85
N ALA A 51 2.94 3.16 -5.55
CA ALA A 51 2.17 1.93 -5.37
C ALA A 51 2.29 1.41 -3.94
N VAL A 52 1.28 0.66 -3.48
CA VAL A 52 1.24 0.06 -2.15
C VAL A 52 0.75 -1.38 -2.25
N LEU A 53 1.50 -2.31 -1.66
CA LEU A 53 1.12 -3.71 -1.47
C LEU A 53 1.67 -4.21 -0.13
N GLY A 54 1.21 -5.35 0.34
CA GLY A 54 1.75 -6.05 1.50
C GLY A 54 1.42 -7.52 1.42
N ASP A 55 1.86 -8.28 2.42
CA ASP A 55 1.49 -9.67 2.61
C ASP A 55 1.88 -10.58 1.42
N PHE A 56 3.05 -10.34 0.81
CA PHE A 56 3.44 -11.02 -0.44
C PHE A 56 4.41 -12.20 -0.29
N GLY A 57 5.47 -12.13 0.52
CA GLY A 57 6.71 -12.89 0.30
C GLY A 57 6.67 -14.42 0.44
N ARG A 58 6.11 -15.13 -0.54
CA ARG A 58 5.96 -16.60 -0.57
C ARG A 58 6.74 -17.22 -1.73
N GLY A 59 7.96 -16.76 -1.98
CA GLY A 59 8.85 -17.33 -3.00
C GLY A 59 8.34 -17.26 -4.45
N GLY A 60 7.43 -16.33 -4.73
CA GLY A 60 6.77 -16.23 -6.03
C GLY A 60 5.54 -17.12 -6.20
N GLU A 61 5.17 -17.90 -5.19
CA GLU A 61 3.95 -18.72 -5.16
C GLU A 61 2.71 -17.89 -4.81
N TYR A 62 1.54 -18.55 -4.80
CA TYR A 62 0.24 -17.93 -4.49
C TYR A 62 0.10 -16.59 -5.24
N PHE A 63 0.19 -16.62 -6.58
CA PHE A 63 0.07 -15.46 -7.46
C PHE A 63 1.03 -14.28 -7.23
N GLN A 64 2.06 -14.43 -6.38
CA GLN A 64 2.99 -13.33 -6.08
C GLN A 64 3.72 -12.85 -7.35
N LYS A 65 4.11 -13.78 -8.24
CA LYS A 65 4.72 -13.43 -9.55
C LYS A 65 3.74 -12.71 -10.49
N ASP A 66 2.47 -13.09 -10.49
CA ASP A 66 1.42 -12.41 -11.27
C ASP A 66 1.22 -10.98 -10.77
N VAL A 67 1.16 -10.80 -9.45
CA VAL A 67 1.12 -9.49 -8.80
C VAL A 67 2.37 -8.68 -9.14
N ALA A 68 3.57 -9.26 -9.09
CA ALA A 68 4.81 -8.55 -9.42
C ALA A 68 4.85 -8.07 -10.87
N ASN A 69 4.41 -8.91 -11.83
CA ASN A 69 4.31 -8.53 -13.24
C ASN A 69 3.32 -7.37 -13.42
N THR A 70 2.13 -7.48 -12.82
CA THR A 70 1.08 -6.45 -12.90
C THR A 70 1.50 -5.15 -12.21
N LEU A 71 2.20 -5.24 -11.06
CA LEU A 71 2.78 -4.09 -10.37
C LEU A 71 3.81 -3.39 -11.25
N SER A 72 4.64 -4.13 -11.98
CA SER A 72 5.61 -3.55 -12.92
C SER A 72 4.91 -2.79 -14.05
N GLU A 73 3.80 -3.29 -14.58
CA GLU A 73 3.00 -2.58 -15.58
C GLU A 73 2.37 -1.31 -14.98
N ALA A 74 1.81 -1.42 -13.78
CA ALA A 74 1.19 -0.29 -13.09
C ALA A 74 2.19 0.82 -12.79
N VAL A 75 3.35 0.47 -12.22
CA VAL A 75 4.44 1.41 -11.89
C VAL A 75 4.97 2.10 -13.14
N THR A 76 5.07 1.37 -14.25
CA THR A 76 5.41 1.97 -15.56
C THR A 76 4.33 2.96 -16.01
N GLY A 77 3.06 2.58 -15.92
CA GLY A 77 1.92 3.36 -16.40
C GLY A 77 1.74 4.71 -15.69
N ILE A 78 2.04 4.78 -14.39
CA ILE A 78 1.96 6.02 -13.60
C ILE A 78 3.33 6.67 -13.34
N ASN A 79 4.43 6.06 -13.80
CA ASN A 79 5.80 6.47 -13.44
C ASN A 79 5.97 6.64 -11.91
N ALA A 80 5.53 5.64 -11.14
CA ALA A 80 5.51 5.71 -9.68
C ALA A 80 6.90 6.02 -9.11
N ALA A 81 7.01 7.02 -8.25
CA ALA A 81 8.26 7.45 -7.64
C ALA A 81 8.87 6.37 -6.74
N PHE A 82 8.04 5.65 -6.00
CA PHE A 82 8.42 4.61 -5.05
C PHE A 82 7.29 3.60 -4.85
N ILE A 83 7.58 2.54 -4.10
CA ILE A 83 6.65 1.49 -3.68
C ILE A 83 6.62 1.48 -2.15
N ILE A 84 5.47 1.19 -1.56
CA ILE A 84 5.30 0.99 -0.12
C ILE A 84 4.94 -0.47 0.13
N SER A 85 5.64 -1.10 1.08
CA SER A 85 5.24 -2.38 1.66
C SER A 85 4.51 -2.16 2.99
N THR A 86 3.29 -2.69 3.14
CA THR A 86 2.52 -2.66 4.40
C THR A 86 2.88 -3.80 5.37
N GLY A 87 4.02 -4.46 5.18
CA GLY A 87 4.52 -5.51 6.08
C GLY A 87 4.08 -6.91 5.71
N ASP A 88 4.49 -7.88 6.53
CA ASP A 88 4.50 -9.30 6.19
C ASP A 88 5.24 -9.53 4.87
N ASN A 89 6.49 -9.10 4.89
CA ASN A 89 7.32 -8.96 3.71
C ASN A 89 7.82 -10.33 3.22
N ILE A 90 8.02 -11.27 4.14
CA ILE A 90 8.50 -12.63 3.87
C ILE A 90 7.74 -13.62 4.76
N TYR A 91 7.07 -14.60 4.16
CA TYR A 91 6.32 -15.67 4.81
C TYR A 91 7.12 -16.99 4.82
N PRO A 92 6.76 -17.91 5.73
CA PRO A 92 5.78 -17.74 6.80
C PRO A 92 6.32 -16.99 8.03
N ASP A 93 7.63 -16.92 8.22
CA ASP A 93 8.21 -16.49 9.50
C ASP A 93 9.29 -15.42 9.34
N GLY A 94 9.19 -14.54 8.34
CA GLY A 94 10.19 -13.53 8.07
C GLY A 94 11.52 -14.14 7.61
N VAL A 95 12.63 -13.53 8.02
CA VAL A 95 14.00 -13.94 7.67
C VAL A 95 14.84 -14.14 8.92
N ALA A 96 15.82 -15.04 8.88
CA ALA A 96 16.76 -15.24 9.99
C ALA A 96 17.88 -14.18 10.04
N SER A 97 18.29 -13.65 8.88
CA SER A 97 19.38 -12.67 8.76
C SER A 97 19.32 -11.89 7.44
N VAL A 98 20.21 -10.91 7.27
CA VAL A 98 20.38 -10.19 5.98
C VAL A 98 20.93 -11.07 4.85
N HIS A 99 21.45 -12.26 5.18
CA HIS A 99 21.96 -13.24 4.22
C HIS A 99 21.01 -14.41 4.00
N ASP A 100 19.80 -14.34 4.57
CA ASP A 100 18.79 -15.38 4.38
C ASP A 100 18.45 -15.51 2.88
N PRO A 101 18.53 -16.72 2.28
CA PRO A 101 18.14 -16.93 0.89
C PRO A 101 16.72 -16.50 0.55
N LEU A 102 15.84 -16.38 1.54
CA LEU A 102 14.48 -15.89 1.38
C LEU A 102 14.41 -14.45 0.81
N TRP A 103 15.42 -13.61 1.02
CA TRP A 103 15.49 -12.30 0.35
C TRP A 103 15.50 -12.46 -1.17
N ASN A 104 16.36 -13.35 -1.67
CA ASN A 104 16.43 -13.62 -3.10
C ASN A 104 15.18 -14.33 -3.59
N LEU A 105 14.70 -15.33 -2.84
CA LEU A 105 13.57 -16.14 -3.25
C LEU A 105 12.25 -15.36 -3.28
N SER A 106 11.99 -14.51 -2.29
CA SER A 106 10.68 -13.87 -2.08
C SER A 106 10.62 -12.39 -2.47
N PHE A 107 11.76 -11.71 -2.61
CA PHE A 107 11.80 -10.28 -2.93
C PHE A 107 12.65 -9.96 -4.16
N GLU A 108 13.96 -10.22 -4.14
CA GLU A 108 14.87 -9.78 -5.20
C GLU A 108 14.57 -10.46 -6.54
N ASN A 109 14.33 -11.77 -6.57
CA ASN A 109 14.02 -12.50 -7.81
C ASN A 109 12.53 -12.50 -8.17
N VAL A 110 11.65 -11.98 -7.30
CA VAL A 110 10.21 -11.85 -7.60
C VAL A 110 9.91 -10.49 -8.22
N PHE A 111 10.42 -9.43 -7.61
CA PHE A 111 10.23 -8.05 -8.06
C PHE A 111 11.47 -7.55 -8.83
N PHE A 112 11.94 -8.34 -9.79
CA PHE A 112 13.19 -8.09 -10.53
C PHE A 112 13.01 -7.18 -11.75
N GLN A 113 11.77 -6.91 -12.17
CA GLN A 113 11.46 -6.13 -13.36
C GLN A 113 11.98 -4.69 -13.20
N TYR A 114 12.61 -4.13 -14.24
CA TYR A 114 13.26 -2.80 -14.19
C TYR A 114 12.42 -1.68 -13.54
N PRO A 115 11.10 -1.53 -13.83
CA PRO A 115 10.28 -0.51 -13.18
C PRO A 115 10.21 -0.62 -11.66
N LEU A 116 10.45 -1.82 -11.10
CA LEU A 116 10.44 -2.11 -9.66
C LEU A 116 11.82 -1.91 -9.00
N HIS A 117 12.85 -1.50 -9.75
CA HIS A 117 14.15 -1.06 -9.23
C HIS A 117 14.08 0.39 -8.73
N ARG A 118 13.22 0.59 -7.72
CA ARG A 118 12.96 1.88 -7.07
C ARG A 118 12.99 1.70 -5.56
N ALA A 119 12.84 2.79 -4.82
CA ALA A 119 12.71 2.72 -3.37
C ALA A 119 11.43 1.96 -2.95
N TRP A 120 11.58 1.01 -2.03
CA TRP A 120 10.54 0.28 -1.31
C TRP A 120 10.57 0.72 0.15
N TYR A 121 9.56 1.48 0.59
CA TYR A 121 9.39 1.86 1.97
C TYR A 121 8.56 0.82 2.71
N ALA A 122 9.18 0.08 3.61
CA ALA A 122 8.55 -1.05 4.28
C ALA A 122 8.21 -0.77 5.75
N VAL A 123 7.18 -1.44 6.26
CA VAL A 123 6.93 -1.65 7.70
C VAL A 123 7.06 -3.13 8.05
N LEU A 124 7.10 -3.45 9.34
CA LEU A 124 7.01 -4.83 9.83
C LEU A 124 5.56 -5.24 10.03
N GLY A 125 5.24 -6.44 9.58
CA GLY A 125 4.06 -7.19 9.98
C GLY A 125 4.34 -8.20 11.08
N ASN A 126 3.32 -8.96 11.47
CA ASN A 126 3.46 -9.92 12.55
C ASN A 126 4.30 -11.15 12.14
N HIS A 127 4.24 -11.56 10.87
CA HIS A 127 5.05 -12.68 10.38
C HIS A 127 6.54 -12.33 10.32
N ASP A 128 6.86 -11.04 10.11
CA ASP A 128 8.24 -10.55 10.09
C ASP A 128 8.95 -10.70 11.45
N TYR A 129 8.17 -10.74 12.54
CA TYR A 129 8.64 -10.92 13.92
C TYR A 129 8.85 -12.38 14.32
N HIS A 130 8.36 -13.35 13.55
CA HIS A 130 8.57 -14.76 13.88
C HIS A 130 10.04 -15.19 13.67
N GLY A 131 10.74 -14.52 12.76
CA GLY A 131 12.16 -14.69 12.50
C GLY A 131 12.97 -13.58 13.19
N ASN A 132 13.61 -12.74 12.39
CA ASN A 132 14.45 -11.64 12.85
C ASN A 132 13.98 -10.31 12.23
N ALA A 133 13.10 -9.60 12.94
CA ALA A 133 12.61 -8.29 12.51
C ALA A 133 13.74 -7.27 12.30
N GLN A 134 14.81 -7.36 13.12
CA GLN A 134 15.97 -6.49 12.99
C GLN A 134 16.74 -6.74 11.68
N ALA A 135 16.76 -7.97 11.16
CA ALA A 135 17.38 -8.27 9.87
C ALA A 135 16.68 -7.57 8.70
N GLN A 136 15.37 -7.32 8.78
CA GLN A 136 14.66 -6.53 7.74
C GLN A 136 15.01 -5.06 7.79
N ILE A 137 15.27 -4.50 8.97
CA ILE A 137 15.80 -3.14 9.11
C ILE A 137 17.21 -3.07 8.50
N ASP A 138 18.07 -4.01 8.91
CA ASP A 138 19.46 -4.04 8.47
C ASP A 138 19.62 -4.37 6.99
N TYR A 139 18.63 -5.00 6.35
CA TYR A 139 18.63 -5.22 4.91
C TYR A 139 18.64 -3.92 4.10
N SER A 140 18.26 -2.79 4.70
CA SER A 140 18.42 -1.46 4.09
C SER A 140 19.88 -1.07 3.82
N LYS A 141 20.84 -1.77 4.45
CA LYS A 141 22.28 -1.63 4.21
C LYS A 141 22.79 -2.56 3.10
N VAL A 142 21.96 -3.50 2.66
CA VAL A 142 22.29 -4.53 1.66
C VAL A 142 21.63 -4.22 0.31
N SER A 143 20.31 -3.94 0.31
CA SER A 143 19.56 -3.64 -0.91
C SER A 143 19.31 -2.14 -1.02
N GLN A 144 19.75 -1.53 -2.12
CA GLN A 144 19.46 -0.11 -2.41
C GLN A 144 17.98 0.16 -2.69
N ARG A 145 17.19 -0.91 -2.93
CA ARG A 145 15.74 -0.81 -3.11
C ARG A 145 15.03 -0.82 -1.76
N TRP A 146 15.57 -1.48 -0.76
CA TRP A 146 14.91 -1.66 0.53
C TRP A 146 15.17 -0.47 1.46
N HIS A 147 14.10 0.24 1.83
CA HIS A 147 14.18 1.37 2.75
C HIS A 147 13.31 1.12 3.99
N MET A 148 13.97 0.67 5.05
CA MET A 148 13.38 0.51 6.37
C MET A 148 14.44 0.87 7.43
N PRO A 149 14.73 2.16 7.65
CA PRO A 149 15.86 2.59 8.49
C PRO A 149 15.68 2.30 9.98
N SER A 150 14.44 2.05 10.42
CA SER A 150 14.05 1.75 11.79
C SER A 150 12.66 1.11 11.82
N ARG A 151 12.22 0.60 12.98
CA ARG A 151 10.87 0.02 13.17
C ARG A 151 9.76 1.02 12.83
N TYR A 152 9.98 2.29 13.11
CA TYR A 152 9.10 3.40 12.73
C TYR A 152 9.94 4.59 12.27
N TYR A 153 9.47 5.30 11.25
CA TYR A 153 10.19 6.41 10.62
C TYR A 153 9.23 7.30 9.84
N ALA A 154 9.68 8.48 9.43
CA ALA A 154 8.87 9.40 8.64
C ALA A 154 9.72 10.14 7.62
N PHE A 155 9.09 10.60 6.55
CA PHE A 155 9.70 11.52 5.61
C PHE A 155 8.64 12.42 4.98
N LYS A 156 9.08 13.57 4.47
CA LYS A 156 8.26 14.44 3.61
C LYS A 156 8.61 14.20 2.15
N ARG A 157 7.62 14.27 1.27
CA ARG A 157 7.81 14.30 -0.18
C ARG A 157 7.09 15.50 -0.76
N LYS A 158 7.78 16.20 -1.65
CA LYS A 158 7.20 17.26 -2.46
C LYS A 158 6.13 16.66 -3.38
N ILE A 159 5.01 17.36 -3.49
CA ILE A 159 3.91 17.11 -4.42
C ILE A 159 3.95 18.22 -5.51
N SER A 160 2.82 18.58 -6.11
CA SER A 160 2.74 19.70 -7.06
C SER A 160 2.92 21.06 -6.36
N GLY A 161 3.57 22.00 -7.05
CA GLY A 161 3.86 23.33 -6.51
C GLY A 161 4.82 23.30 -5.32
N ASN A 162 4.43 23.91 -4.20
CA ASN A 162 5.19 23.91 -2.93
C ASN A 162 4.58 22.97 -1.88
N ALA A 163 3.57 22.19 -2.24
CA ALA A 163 2.90 21.28 -1.32
C ALA A 163 3.77 20.05 -1.01
N GLU A 164 3.61 19.50 0.19
CA GLU A 164 4.27 18.28 0.67
C GLU A 164 3.26 17.29 1.25
N ALA A 165 3.59 16.01 1.16
CA ALA A 165 2.95 14.94 1.92
C ALA A 165 3.93 14.44 2.99
N LEU A 166 3.46 14.37 4.24
CA LEU A 166 4.15 13.72 5.35
C LEU A 166 3.73 12.25 5.38
N PHE A 167 4.69 11.36 5.15
CA PHE A 167 4.52 9.92 5.32
C PHE A 167 5.11 9.48 6.66
N VAL A 168 4.34 8.71 7.42
CA VAL A 168 4.71 8.17 8.73
C VAL A 168 4.51 6.67 8.72
N PHE A 169 5.55 5.91 9.01
CA PHE A 169 5.59 4.45 8.98
C PHE A 169 5.68 3.94 10.42
N LEU A 170 4.79 3.03 10.79
CA LEU A 170 4.64 2.55 12.16
C LEU A 170 4.84 1.04 12.27
N ASP A 171 5.41 0.63 13.40
CA ASP A 171 5.35 -0.74 13.86
C ASP A 171 4.16 -0.92 14.79
N THR A 172 3.15 -1.62 14.29
CA THR A 172 1.90 -1.85 15.03
C THR A 172 1.93 -3.04 15.97
N ASN A 173 2.92 -3.94 15.86
CA ASN A 173 3.05 -5.10 16.75
C ASN A 173 3.12 -4.71 18.25
N PRO A 174 3.98 -3.76 18.67
CA PRO A 174 4.01 -3.32 20.08
C PRO A 174 2.78 -2.48 20.50
N LEU A 175 1.85 -2.20 19.57
CA LEU A 175 0.61 -1.48 19.84
C LEU A 175 -0.60 -2.40 19.96
N ASP A 176 -0.43 -3.70 19.69
CA ASP A 176 -1.46 -4.73 19.85
C ASP A 176 -1.19 -5.55 21.13
N PRO A 177 -2.06 -5.48 22.14
CA PRO A 177 -1.98 -6.32 23.34
C PRO A 177 -1.98 -7.83 23.05
N GLU A 178 -2.57 -8.29 21.94
CA GLU A 178 -2.58 -9.71 21.60
C GLU A 178 -1.21 -10.22 21.16
N ALA A 179 -0.42 -9.37 20.50
CA ALA A 179 0.92 -9.70 20.02
C ALA A 179 1.88 -10.06 21.17
N TYR A 180 1.66 -9.55 22.38
CA TYR A 180 2.44 -9.90 23.57
C TYR A 180 2.26 -11.36 24.04
N ARG A 181 1.20 -12.05 23.59
CA ARG A 181 0.95 -13.47 23.86
C ARG A 181 1.57 -14.40 22.79
N SER A 182 2.17 -13.84 21.76
CA SER A 182 2.79 -14.60 20.66
C SER A 182 4.19 -15.11 21.01
N ALA A 183 4.80 -15.87 20.09
CA ALA A 183 6.18 -16.35 20.22
C ALA A 183 7.22 -15.22 20.34
N TYR A 184 6.94 -14.04 19.78
CA TYR A 184 7.84 -12.88 19.77
C TYR A 184 7.50 -11.83 20.84
N GLY A 185 6.58 -12.13 21.77
CA GLY A 185 6.18 -11.19 22.83
C GLY A 185 7.35 -10.70 23.71
N LYS A 186 8.40 -11.52 23.89
CA LYS A 186 9.63 -11.10 24.60
C LYS A 186 10.39 -10.00 23.88
N GLU A 187 10.45 -10.04 22.55
CA GLU A 187 11.07 -8.98 21.75
C GLU A 187 10.25 -7.69 21.88
N LEU A 188 8.93 -7.77 21.86
CA LEU A 188 8.06 -6.60 22.06
C LEU A 188 8.23 -5.97 23.45
N LEU A 189 8.40 -6.78 24.50
CA LEU A 189 8.66 -6.30 25.87
C LEU A 189 10.00 -5.54 25.99
N ALA A 190 10.96 -5.85 25.13
CA ALA A 190 12.24 -5.12 25.07
C ALA A 190 12.12 -3.77 24.33
N GLN A 191 10.99 -3.49 23.68
CA GLN A 191 10.76 -2.23 22.98
C GLN A 191 10.04 -1.20 23.88
N ASP A 192 10.30 0.08 23.64
CA ASP A 192 9.55 1.18 24.26
C ASP A 192 8.38 1.59 23.36
N SER A 193 7.23 0.91 23.51
CA SER A 193 6.02 1.23 22.76
C SER A 193 5.46 2.62 23.07
N ALA A 194 5.73 3.16 24.27
CA ALA A 194 5.36 4.50 24.66
C ALA A 194 6.24 5.57 23.99
N ALA A 195 7.52 5.29 23.74
CA ALA A 195 8.38 6.14 22.91
C ALA A 195 7.86 6.24 21.48
N GLN A 196 7.45 5.12 20.86
CA GLN A 196 6.85 5.16 19.53
C GLN A 196 5.57 6.03 19.50
N LYS A 197 4.67 5.88 20.49
CA LYS A 197 3.46 6.72 20.56
C LYS A 197 3.77 8.20 20.73
N ARG A 198 4.72 8.56 21.62
CA ARG A 198 5.16 9.95 21.78
C ARG A 198 5.79 10.51 20.51
N TRP A 199 6.64 9.72 19.85
CA TRP A 199 7.26 10.09 18.58
C TRP A 199 6.22 10.29 17.48
N LEU A 200 5.19 9.44 17.41
CA LEU A 200 4.08 9.57 16.46
C LEU A 200 3.34 10.90 16.66
N GLU A 201 2.93 11.20 17.90
CA GLU A 201 2.25 12.46 18.21
C GLU A 201 3.12 13.68 17.91
N GLN A 202 4.42 13.63 18.23
CA GLN A 202 5.38 14.69 17.90
C GLN A 202 5.50 14.89 16.39
N THR A 203 5.66 13.81 15.63
CA THR A 203 5.79 13.85 14.17
C THR A 203 4.52 14.39 13.51
N LEU A 204 3.35 13.94 13.97
CA LEU A 204 2.06 14.40 13.47
C LEU A 204 1.68 15.81 13.94
N SER A 205 2.33 16.34 14.98
CA SER A 205 2.12 17.73 15.42
C SER A 205 2.74 18.77 14.50
N ASP A 206 3.48 18.37 13.47
CA ASP A 206 4.01 19.28 12.47
C ASP A 206 2.86 20.04 11.76
N THR A 207 2.87 21.35 11.94
CA THR A 207 1.92 22.33 11.40
C THR A 207 2.49 23.14 10.24
N SER A 208 3.63 22.72 9.66
CA SER A 208 4.22 23.38 8.50
C SER A 208 3.16 23.55 7.40
N SER A 209 2.95 24.78 6.94
CA SER A 209 1.85 25.16 6.05
C SER A 209 1.92 24.49 4.67
N ASN A 210 3.08 23.98 4.29
CA ASN A 210 3.29 23.22 3.06
C ASN A 210 2.82 21.76 3.18
N ILE A 211 2.66 21.19 4.37
CA ILE A 211 2.14 19.82 4.54
C ILE A 211 0.65 19.80 4.22
N ARG A 212 0.31 19.32 3.02
CA ARG A 212 -1.07 19.17 2.55
C ARG A 212 -1.65 17.82 2.89
N TRP A 213 -0.85 16.77 2.99
CA TRP A 213 -1.33 15.42 3.30
C TRP A 213 -0.53 14.80 4.43
N LYS A 214 -1.22 14.19 5.40
CA LYS A 214 -0.63 13.32 6.43
C LYS A 214 -1.07 11.89 6.17
N ILE A 215 -0.10 11.01 5.92
CA ILE A 215 -0.32 9.62 5.52
C ILE A 215 0.39 8.74 6.52
N VAL A 216 -0.36 7.86 7.18
CA VAL A 216 0.18 6.86 8.10
C VAL A 216 0.12 5.49 7.42
N VAL A 217 1.24 4.78 7.43
CA VAL A 217 1.41 3.43 6.91
C VAL A 217 1.75 2.51 8.07
N ALA A 218 1.08 1.38 8.14
CA ALA A 218 1.20 0.42 9.23
C ALA A 218 0.84 -0.98 8.73
N HIS A 219 1.05 -2.01 9.54
CA HIS A 219 0.63 -3.36 9.17
C HIS A 219 -0.83 -3.64 9.53
N HIS A 220 -1.19 -3.51 10.81
CA HIS A 220 -2.53 -3.90 11.27
C HIS A 220 -3.60 -2.82 10.97
N PRO A 221 -4.78 -3.17 10.45
CA PRO A 221 -5.84 -2.21 10.15
C PRO A 221 -6.60 -1.74 11.41
N CYS A 222 -7.03 -0.47 11.44
CA CYS A 222 -8.01 0.00 12.42
C CYS A 222 -9.43 -0.51 12.13
N TYR A 223 -9.75 -0.75 10.86
CA TYR A 223 -11.06 -1.20 10.37
C TYR A 223 -10.87 -2.26 9.30
N THR A 224 -11.57 -3.38 9.41
CA THR A 224 -11.47 -4.49 8.47
C THR A 224 -12.81 -5.20 8.28
N ALA A 225 -13.11 -5.53 7.02
CA ALA A 225 -14.20 -6.41 6.62
C ALA A 225 -13.78 -7.89 6.60
N GLY A 226 -12.51 -8.19 6.90
CA GLY A 226 -11.89 -9.49 6.80
C GLY A 226 -12.28 -10.46 7.93
N ASN A 227 -11.48 -11.52 8.07
CA ASN A 227 -11.71 -12.54 9.11
C ASN A 227 -11.44 -12.03 10.51
N ARG A 228 -10.65 -10.96 10.64
CA ARG A 228 -10.25 -10.36 11.91
C ARG A 228 -11.11 -9.14 12.24
N ALA A 229 -12.30 -9.04 11.65
CA ALA A 229 -13.30 -8.08 12.08
C ALA A 229 -13.71 -8.40 13.53
N LEU A 230 -13.21 -7.62 14.47
CA LEU A 230 -13.49 -7.78 15.90
C LEU A 230 -14.61 -6.84 16.35
N ASN A 231 -15.34 -7.26 17.38
CA ASN A 231 -16.21 -6.35 18.14
C ASN A 231 -15.40 -5.26 18.88
N THR A 232 -14.13 -5.56 19.19
CA THR A 232 -13.22 -4.74 20.03
C THR A 232 -11.81 -4.68 19.39
N PRO A 233 -11.58 -3.84 18.37
CA PRO A 233 -10.29 -3.78 17.69
C PRO A 233 -9.22 -3.00 18.49
N TYR A 234 -8.22 -3.69 19.05
CA TYR A 234 -7.17 -3.08 19.88
C TYR A 234 -6.37 -1.99 19.17
N ILE A 235 -5.97 -2.25 17.91
CA ILE A 235 -5.23 -1.29 17.09
C ILE A 235 -6.03 0.00 16.89
N ARG A 236 -7.34 -0.12 16.64
CA ARG A 236 -8.23 1.04 16.51
C ARG A 236 -8.24 1.89 17.77
N TYR A 237 -8.35 1.29 18.96
CA TYR A 237 -8.29 2.05 20.21
C TYR A 237 -6.95 2.72 20.44
N SER A 238 -5.87 2.08 19.99
CA SER A 238 -4.51 2.59 20.14
C SER A 238 -4.23 3.77 19.21
N LEU A 239 -4.73 3.72 17.97
CA LEU A 239 -4.36 4.67 16.91
C LEU A 239 -5.45 5.66 16.51
N GLU A 240 -6.72 5.26 16.41
CA GLU A 240 -7.79 6.15 15.91
C GLU A 240 -7.86 7.49 16.66
N PRO A 241 -7.78 7.55 18.00
CA PRO A 241 -7.79 8.83 18.70
C PRO A 241 -6.64 9.77 18.27
N VAL A 242 -5.46 9.20 17.99
CA VAL A 242 -4.29 9.96 17.53
C VAL A 242 -4.47 10.40 16.08
N LEU A 243 -4.91 9.50 15.19
CA LEU A 243 -5.18 9.80 13.78
C LEU A 243 -6.17 10.97 13.65
N GLU A 244 -7.27 10.91 14.40
CA GLU A 244 -8.32 11.93 14.39
C GLU A 244 -7.90 13.25 15.05
N LYS A 245 -7.12 13.19 16.15
CA LYS A 245 -6.59 14.38 16.83
C LYS A 245 -5.70 15.20 15.92
N TYR A 246 -4.83 14.54 15.14
CA TYR A 246 -3.86 15.20 14.27
C TYR A 246 -4.30 15.31 12.80
N LYS A 247 -5.55 14.94 12.49
CA LYS A 247 -6.15 15.00 11.15
C LYS A 247 -5.30 14.28 10.11
N VAL A 248 -4.93 13.03 10.43
CA VAL A 248 -4.31 12.12 9.46
C VAL A 248 -5.30 11.85 8.35
N ASP A 249 -4.92 12.12 7.10
CA ASP A 249 -5.84 12.01 5.98
C ASP A 249 -6.02 10.55 5.55
N LEU A 250 -4.92 9.81 5.39
CA LEU A 250 -4.94 8.42 4.93
C LEU A 250 -4.23 7.51 5.95
N TYR A 251 -4.88 6.40 6.31
CA TYR A 251 -4.28 5.28 7.02
C TYR A 251 -4.25 4.06 6.11
N ILE A 252 -3.06 3.58 5.78
CA ILE A 252 -2.85 2.51 4.80
C ILE A 252 -2.24 1.30 5.51
N SER A 253 -2.85 0.13 5.33
CA SER A 253 -2.51 -1.10 6.06
C SER A 253 -2.52 -2.36 5.20
N GLY A 254 -2.00 -3.46 5.75
CA GLY A 254 -2.01 -4.81 5.18
C GLY A 254 -2.72 -5.77 6.12
N HIS A 255 -2.08 -6.90 6.43
CA HIS A 255 -2.47 -7.94 7.41
C HIS A 255 -3.70 -8.77 7.01
N GLU A 256 -4.69 -8.09 6.44
CA GLU A 256 -5.87 -8.71 5.87
C GLU A 256 -5.66 -8.96 4.38
N HIS A 257 -5.88 -10.21 3.98
CA HIS A 257 -5.55 -10.73 2.64
C HIS A 257 -6.63 -10.37 1.61
N HIS A 258 -6.92 -9.07 1.50
CA HIS A 258 -7.88 -8.48 0.57
C HIS A 258 -7.56 -7.00 0.30
N LEU A 259 -8.25 -6.41 -0.68
CA LEU A 259 -8.23 -4.97 -0.96
C LEU A 259 -9.46 -4.29 -0.35
N GLN A 260 -9.28 -3.17 0.34
CA GLN A 260 -10.37 -2.47 1.02
C GLN A 260 -10.22 -0.96 0.99
N TYR A 261 -11.34 -0.26 0.91
CA TYR A 261 -11.43 1.14 1.32
C TYR A 261 -12.63 1.35 2.22
N TYR A 262 -12.42 2.17 3.25
CA TYR A 262 -13.45 2.58 4.19
C TYR A 262 -13.26 4.01 4.65
N HIS A 263 -14.34 4.78 4.67
CA HIS A 263 -14.40 6.07 5.34
C HIS A 263 -15.47 6.03 6.43
N PRO A 264 -15.08 5.79 7.70
CA PRO A 264 -16.04 5.68 8.78
C PRO A 264 -16.84 6.98 8.97
N ALA A 265 -18.15 6.85 9.16
CA ALA A 265 -19.03 8.01 9.34
C ALA A 265 -18.58 8.91 10.49
N GLY A 266 -18.49 10.21 10.24
CA GLY A 266 -18.08 11.22 11.22
C GLY A 266 -16.59 11.24 11.56
N LYS A 267 -15.75 10.51 10.81
CA LYS A 267 -14.28 10.51 10.97
C LYS A 267 -13.59 11.30 9.85
N HIS A 268 -12.42 11.85 10.17
CA HIS A 268 -11.56 12.52 9.19
C HIS A 268 -10.76 11.50 8.37
N THR A 269 -10.23 10.47 9.02
CA THR A 269 -9.26 9.56 8.40
C THR A 269 -9.91 8.58 7.44
N HIS A 270 -9.34 8.46 6.24
CA HIS A 270 -9.68 7.42 5.25
C HIS A 270 -8.81 6.18 5.46
N HIS A 271 -9.41 5.00 5.47
CA HIS A 271 -8.72 3.74 5.75
C HIS A 271 -8.63 2.85 4.50
N PHE A 272 -7.42 2.35 4.23
CA PHE A 272 -7.12 1.48 3.10
C PHE A 272 -6.45 0.19 3.58
N ILE A 273 -6.80 -0.93 2.95
CA ILE A 273 -6.09 -2.21 3.09
C ILE A 273 -5.58 -2.62 1.71
N SER A 274 -4.28 -2.85 1.60
CA SER A 274 -3.61 -3.39 0.41
C SER A 274 -2.76 -4.61 0.78
N GLY A 275 -3.37 -5.57 1.47
CA GLY A 275 -2.70 -6.75 2.03
C GLY A 275 -2.85 -8.01 1.19
N ALA A 276 -3.09 -7.89 -0.12
CA ALA A 276 -3.34 -9.02 -1.01
C ALA A 276 -2.20 -9.23 -2.02
N GLY A 277 -0.95 -8.96 -1.64
CA GLY A 277 0.19 -9.02 -2.55
C GLY A 277 0.59 -10.43 -3.01
N SER A 278 -0.03 -11.47 -2.44
CA SER A 278 0.17 -12.87 -2.85
C SER A 278 -1.03 -13.74 -2.47
N GLU A 279 -1.34 -13.94 -1.21
CA GLU A 279 -2.48 -14.77 -0.84
C GLU A 279 -3.75 -13.94 -0.70
N ALA A 280 -4.89 -14.52 -1.08
CA ALA A 280 -6.23 -13.96 -0.88
C ALA A 280 -7.26 -15.09 -0.97
N ASN A 281 -8.33 -15.01 -0.17
CA ASN A 281 -9.44 -15.95 -0.24
C ASN A 281 -10.57 -15.36 -1.07
N GLU A 282 -10.61 -15.64 -2.38
CA GLU A 282 -11.61 -15.07 -3.32
C GLU A 282 -13.07 -15.37 -2.98
N ASN A 283 -13.34 -16.33 -2.08
CA ASN A 283 -14.70 -16.63 -1.59
C ASN A 283 -15.11 -15.83 -0.35
N LEU A 284 -14.18 -15.08 0.26
CA LEU A 284 -14.43 -14.30 1.47
C LEU A 284 -15.53 -13.26 1.22
N LYS A 285 -16.44 -13.14 2.17
CA LYS A 285 -17.49 -12.11 2.17
C LYS A 285 -17.18 -11.05 3.21
N PRO A 286 -17.45 -9.77 2.93
CA PRO A 286 -17.17 -8.69 3.87
C PRO A 286 -18.03 -8.82 5.13
N ARG A 287 -17.42 -8.62 6.29
CA ARG A 287 -18.09 -8.52 7.58
C ARG A 287 -18.36 -7.05 7.91
N GLY A 288 -19.57 -6.59 7.64
CA GLY A 288 -19.99 -5.19 7.82
C GLY A 288 -20.10 -4.44 6.50
N ASN A 289 -20.51 -3.17 6.58
CA ASN A 289 -20.67 -2.31 5.40
C ASN A 289 -19.41 -1.47 5.17
N TYR A 290 -18.79 -1.65 4.02
CA TYR A 290 -17.53 -1.02 3.63
C TYR A 290 -17.69 -0.41 2.24
N ASP A 291 -17.05 0.74 1.99
CA ASP A 291 -17.18 1.48 0.72
C ASP A 291 -16.61 0.71 -0.48
N PHE A 292 -15.63 -0.16 -0.22
CA PHE A 292 -15.04 -1.07 -1.19
C PHE A 292 -14.38 -2.26 -0.49
N PHE A 293 -14.59 -3.46 -1.03
CA PHE A 293 -13.98 -4.71 -0.57
C PHE A 293 -13.85 -5.68 -1.74
N GLU A 294 -12.65 -6.18 -2.00
CA GLU A 294 -12.38 -7.20 -3.01
C GLU A 294 -11.36 -8.21 -2.48
N PRO A 295 -11.73 -9.48 -2.29
CA PRO A 295 -10.87 -10.50 -1.69
C PRO A 295 -9.99 -11.20 -2.74
N ILE A 296 -9.36 -10.41 -3.61
CA ILE A 296 -8.51 -10.89 -4.70
C ILE A 296 -7.11 -10.33 -4.55
N GLN A 297 -6.11 -11.09 -5.01
CA GLN A 297 -4.74 -10.62 -5.08
C GLN A 297 -4.62 -9.35 -5.90
N GLY A 298 -3.79 -8.44 -5.43
CA GLY A 298 -3.60 -7.16 -6.07
C GLY A 298 -2.90 -6.16 -5.16
N PHE A 299 -3.03 -4.90 -5.54
CA PHE A 299 -2.39 -3.78 -4.87
C PHE A 299 -3.17 -2.50 -5.16
N MET A 300 -2.69 -1.38 -4.61
CA MET A 300 -3.25 -0.06 -4.86
C MET A 300 -2.20 0.89 -5.41
N THR A 301 -2.59 1.76 -6.33
CA THR A 301 -1.78 2.89 -6.77
C THR A 301 -2.38 4.21 -6.34
N PHE A 302 -1.54 5.18 -6.00
CA PHE A 302 -1.92 6.46 -5.44
C PHE A 302 -1.32 7.59 -6.26
N SER A 303 -2.16 8.55 -6.65
CA SER A 303 -1.78 9.80 -7.31
C SER A 303 -2.17 10.97 -6.42
N ILE A 304 -1.19 11.59 -5.76
CA ILE A 304 -1.43 12.70 -4.82
C ILE A 304 -1.28 14.04 -5.53
N LEU A 305 -2.32 14.87 -5.44
CA LEU A 305 -2.32 16.29 -5.78
C LEU A 305 -2.63 17.14 -4.53
N PRO A 306 -2.37 18.46 -4.53
CA PRO A 306 -2.63 19.31 -3.36
C PRO A 306 -4.08 19.27 -2.82
N GLU A 307 -5.06 19.03 -3.70
CA GLU A 307 -6.49 19.10 -3.37
C GLU A 307 -7.22 17.74 -3.40
N ASN A 308 -6.58 16.70 -3.93
CA ASN A 308 -7.16 15.36 -3.96
C ASN A 308 -6.11 14.27 -4.07
N VAL A 309 -6.44 13.09 -3.56
CA VAL A 309 -5.72 11.84 -3.79
C VAL A 309 -6.62 10.90 -4.58
N GLN A 310 -6.13 10.45 -5.74
CA GLN A 310 -6.75 9.36 -6.48
C GLN A 310 -6.11 8.05 -6.05
N VAL A 311 -6.92 7.05 -5.74
CA VAL A 311 -6.46 5.68 -5.43
C VAL A 311 -7.12 4.72 -6.39
N GLN A 312 -6.35 3.82 -6.99
CA GLN A 312 -6.87 2.76 -7.86
C GLN A 312 -6.50 1.40 -7.29
N ALA A 313 -7.51 0.57 -7.00
CA ALA A 313 -7.33 -0.82 -6.63
C ALA A 313 -7.22 -1.68 -7.89
N ILE A 314 -6.18 -2.49 -7.98
CA ILE A 314 -5.79 -3.23 -9.18
C ILE A 314 -5.58 -4.69 -8.80
N ASP A 315 -6.23 -5.61 -9.50
CA ASP A 315 -6.04 -7.05 -9.26
C ASP A 315 -4.80 -7.61 -9.98
N ARG A 316 -4.41 -8.85 -9.65
CA ARG A 316 -3.30 -9.59 -10.26
C ARG A 316 -3.40 -9.81 -11.77
N ARG A 317 -4.54 -9.48 -12.40
CA ARG A 317 -4.81 -9.64 -13.84
C ARG A 317 -4.73 -8.29 -14.58
N GLY A 318 -4.40 -7.21 -13.87
CA GLY A 318 -4.36 -5.86 -14.43
C GLY A 318 -5.75 -5.23 -14.59
N VAL A 319 -6.76 -5.69 -13.85
CA VAL A 319 -8.08 -5.05 -13.86
C VAL A 319 -8.14 -3.97 -12.77
N VAL A 320 -8.50 -2.75 -13.16
CA VAL A 320 -8.84 -1.69 -12.20
C VAL A 320 -10.22 -1.99 -11.61
N LEU A 321 -10.24 -2.45 -10.36
CA LEU A 321 -11.46 -2.84 -9.64
C LEU A 321 -12.26 -1.62 -9.18
N LYS A 322 -11.54 -0.59 -8.73
CA LYS A 322 -12.14 0.63 -8.16
C LYS A 322 -11.20 1.81 -8.31
N THR A 323 -11.77 2.98 -8.63
CA THR A 323 -11.11 4.28 -8.46
C THR A 323 -11.80 5.04 -7.33
N ILE A 324 -11.01 5.50 -6.36
CA ILE A 324 -11.45 6.24 -5.18
C ILE A 324 -10.82 7.64 -5.27
N LEU A 325 -11.61 8.66 -4.96
CA LEU A 325 -11.15 10.05 -4.93
C LEU A 325 -11.34 10.60 -3.52
N VAL A 326 -10.24 10.79 -2.80
CA VAL A 326 -10.22 11.49 -1.52
C VAL A 326 -9.99 12.97 -1.80
N LYS A 327 -10.85 13.83 -1.26
CA LYS A 327 -10.74 15.29 -1.40
C LYS A 327 -10.24 15.87 -0.08
N LYS A 328 -9.52 16.99 -0.16
CA LYS A 328 -8.98 17.67 1.01
C LYS A 328 -10.06 18.36 1.83
#